data_AF-A0A1B6L966-F1
#
_entry.id   AF-A0A1B6L966-F1
#
_cell.length_a   1.000
_cell.length_b   1.000
_cell.length_c   1.000
_cell.angle_alpha   90.00
_cell.angle_beta   90.00
_cell.angle_gamma   90.00
#
_symmetry.space_group_name_H-M   'P 1'
#
loop_
_entity.id
_entity.type
_entity.pdbx_description
1 polymer ?
#
loop_
_entity_poly.entity_id
_entity_poly.type
_entity_poly.pdbx_seq_one_letter_code
_entity_poly.pdbx_strand_id
1 'polypeptide(L)'
;IAHAKYLEVCTAKYPINRVDVKAFTIPSEVLGKTLDNVYLGQLPTRIVLGLVSNKAYNGSVKDNPFNFDNYNANFLALYVDGQQVPSKALQPDFDIDGLYAQSYHTLFSGCGIHYKNNGNAVSRDMYPYGFCLYAFDLTPE
;
A
#
# COMPACT_ATOMS: atom_id res chain seq x y z
N ILE A 1 30.34 21.87 -7.05
CA ILE A 1 31.25 22.65 -6.16
C ILE A 1 30.52 23.18 -4.91
N ALA A 2 29.28 23.69 -5.02
CA ALA A 2 28.53 24.23 -3.86
C ALA A 2 28.28 23.22 -2.73
N HIS A 3 27.90 21.97 -3.03
CA HIS A 3 27.68 20.94 -2.00
C HIS A 3 28.94 20.62 -1.18
N ALA A 4 30.12 20.58 -1.80
CA ALA A 4 31.37 20.27 -1.11
C ALA A 4 31.74 21.35 -0.09
N LYS A 5 31.63 22.63 -0.46
CA LYS A 5 31.82 23.75 0.47
C LYS A 5 30.79 23.78 1.60
N TYR A 6 29.57 23.32 1.37
CA TYR A 6 28.55 23.28 2.41
C TYR A 6 28.81 22.20 3.47
N LEU A 7 29.42 21.08 3.06
CA LEU A 7 29.85 20.01 3.95
C LEU A 7 31.05 20.39 4.84
N GLU A 8 31.83 21.41 4.44
CA GLU A 8 32.88 22.01 5.30
C GLU A 8 32.27 22.82 6.45
N VAL A 9 31.03 23.32 6.29
CA VAL A 9 30.35 24.20 7.27
C VAL A 9 29.34 23.45 8.12
N CYS A 10 28.70 22.39 7.59
CA CYS A 10 27.71 21.61 8.33
C CYS A 10 27.79 20.11 8.03
N THR A 11 27.47 19.29 9.03
CA THR A 11 27.40 17.82 8.90
C THR A 11 26.32 17.39 7.91
N ALA A 12 26.64 16.42 7.06
CA ALA A 12 25.68 15.77 6.17
C ALA A 12 24.55 15.11 6.98
N LYS A 13 23.29 15.41 6.63
CA LYS A 13 22.11 14.75 7.19
C LYS A 13 21.61 13.72 6.19
N TYR A 14 21.54 12.46 6.62
CA TYR A 14 21.00 11.35 5.82
C TYR A 14 19.65 10.93 6.43
N PRO A 15 18.51 11.27 5.81
CA PRO A 15 17.21 10.86 6.31
C PRO A 15 17.08 9.33 6.19
N ILE A 16 16.62 8.69 7.26
CA ILE A 16 16.33 7.26 7.30
C ILE A 16 14.83 7.08 7.30
N ASN A 17 14.32 6.39 6.28
CA ASN A 17 12.91 6.02 6.22
C ASN A 17 12.69 4.78 7.11
N ARG A 18 11.83 4.92 8.12
CA ARG A 18 11.39 3.79 8.94
C ARG A 18 10.18 3.13 8.31
N VAL A 19 10.17 1.80 8.31
CA VAL A 19 9.04 0.98 7.87
C VAL A 19 8.49 0.25 9.09
N ASP A 20 7.18 0.34 9.30
CA ASP A 20 6.45 -0.39 10.33
C ASP A 20 5.40 -1.28 9.65
N VAL A 21 5.20 -2.49 10.18
CA VAL A 21 4.27 -3.48 9.61
C VAL A 21 3.26 -3.84 10.68
N LYS A 22 1.98 -3.57 10.41
CA LYS A 22 0.86 -3.92 11.28
C LYS A 22 -0.01 -4.98 10.62
N ALA A 23 -0.24 -6.07 11.35
CA ALA A 23 -1.10 -7.15 10.91
C ALA A 23 -2.44 -7.08 11.61
N PHE A 24 -3.52 -7.24 10.85
CA PHE A 24 -4.88 -7.30 11.36
C PHE A 24 -5.52 -8.60 10.88
N THR A 25 -6.25 -9.28 11.76
CA THR A 25 -7.00 -10.49 11.39
C THR A 25 -8.45 -10.11 11.10
N ILE A 26 -8.92 -10.50 9.91
CA ILE A 26 -10.33 -10.41 9.52
C ILE A 26 -10.88 -11.84 9.57
N PRO A 27 -11.90 -12.12 10.41
CA PRO A 27 -12.56 -13.41 10.43
C PRO A 27 -13.22 -13.73 9.09
N SER A 28 -13.35 -15.02 8.76
CA SER A 28 -14.13 -15.47 7.61
C SER A 28 -15.58 -14.99 7.72
N GLU A 29 -16.25 -14.84 6.57
CA GLU A 29 -17.66 -14.44 6.45
C GLU A 29 -17.98 -13.00 6.87
N VAL A 30 -16.96 -12.20 7.23
CA VAL A 30 -17.12 -10.77 7.46
C VAL A 30 -17.09 -10.02 6.14
N LEU A 31 -18.16 -9.29 5.84
CA LEU A 31 -18.30 -8.48 4.61
C LEU A 31 -17.57 -7.14 4.66
N GLY A 32 -17.20 -6.67 5.86
CA GLY A 32 -16.55 -5.38 6.02
C GLY A 32 -15.90 -5.23 7.39
N LYS A 33 -14.76 -4.54 7.41
CA LYS A 33 -14.02 -4.26 8.64
C LYS A 33 -13.48 -2.84 8.60
N THR A 34 -13.85 -2.04 9.60
CA THR A 34 -13.21 -0.76 9.87
C THR A 34 -12.10 -0.97 10.91
N LEU A 35 -10.94 -0.38 10.64
CA LEU A 35 -9.80 -0.39 11.56
C LEU A 35 -9.55 1.05 12.00
N ASP A 36 -9.91 1.35 13.23
CA ASP A 36 -9.72 2.68 13.81
C ASP A 36 -8.33 2.80 14.43
N ASN A 37 -7.76 4.01 14.42
CA ASN A 37 -6.50 4.32 15.09
C ASN A 37 -5.34 3.39 14.70
N VAL A 38 -5.29 2.99 13.42
CA VAL A 38 -4.23 2.11 12.88
C VAL A 38 -2.85 2.69 13.18
N TYR A 39 -2.67 4.00 13.11
CA TYR A 39 -1.48 4.71 13.57
C TYR A 39 -1.88 5.79 14.57
N LEU A 40 -1.11 5.88 15.66
CA LEU A 40 -1.27 6.90 16.69
C LEU A 40 0.01 7.75 16.71
N GLY A 41 -0.14 9.08 16.60
CA GLY A 41 0.98 10.01 16.60
C GLY A 41 1.50 10.30 15.19
N GLN A 42 2.75 9.93 14.90
CA GLN A 42 3.36 10.25 13.61
C GLN A 42 2.70 9.47 12.48
N LEU A 43 2.10 10.18 11.53
CA LEU A 43 1.52 9.59 10.33
C LEU A 43 2.62 9.13 9.37
N PRO A 44 2.48 7.93 8.78
CA PRO A 44 3.39 7.49 7.73
C PRO A 44 3.18 8.34 6.47
N THR A 45 4.24 8.55 5.70
CA THR A 45 4.15 9.20 4.37
C THR A 45 3.63 8.26 3.29
N ARG A 46 3.59 6.96 3.56
CA ARG A 46 3.09 5.93 2.63
C ARG A 46 2.47 4.78 3.39
N ILE A 47 1.32 4.32 2.91
CA ILE A 47 0.68 3.09 3.39
C ILE A 47 0.58 2.11 2.24
N VAL A 48 1.00 0.87 2.47
CA VAL A 48 0.77 -0.24 1.54
C VAL A 48 -0.04 -1.31 2.27
N LEU A 49 -1.15 -1.72 1.67
CA LEU A 49 -2.08 -2.70 2.20
C LEU A 49 -2.12 -3.91 1.28
N GLY A 50 -2.14 -5.10 1.88
CA GLY A 50 -2.29 -6.36 1.20
C GLY A 50 -3.04 -7.34 2.08
N LEU A 51 -3.84 -8.21 1.45
CA LEU A 51 -4.55 -9.28 2.13
C LEU A 51 -3.86 -10.61 1.84
N VAL A 52 -3.74 -11.44 2.86
CA VAL A 52 -3.09 -12.74 2.76
C VAL A 52 -3.80 -13.72 3.69
N SER A 53 -3.80 -15.00 3.34
CA SER A 53 -4.42 -16.02 4.18
C SER A 53 -3.66 -16.14 5.50
N ASN A 54 -4.39 -16.36 6.60
CA ASN A 54 -3.79 -16.50 7.93
C ASN A 54 -2.79 -17.69 7.98
N LYS A 55 -3.04 -18.76 7.22
CA LYS A 55 -2.12 -19.90 7.09
C LYS A 55 -0.80 -19.51 6.42
N ALA A 56 -0.87 -18.75 5.33
CA ALA A 56 0.30 -18.25 4.63
C ALA A 56 1.10 -17.27 5.50
N TYR A 57 0.41 -16.34 6.17
CA TYR A 57 1.03 -15.39 7.11
C TYR A 57 1.80 -16.08 8.23
N ASN A 58 1.25 -17.19 8.77
CA ASN A 58 1.89 -17.98 9.83
C ASN A 58 2.96 -18.97 9.32
N GLY A 59 3.27 -18.98 8.02
CA GLY A 59 4.38 -19.77 7.46
C GLY A 59 4.05 -21.24 7.16
N SER A 60 2.81 -21.55 6.78
CA SER A 60 2.47 -22.88 6.26
C SER A 60 3.35 -23.23 5.05
N VAL A 61 3.99 -24.40 5.10
CA VAL A 61 4.96 -24.86 4.07
C VAL A 61 4.36 -24.97 2.67
N LYS A 62 3.04 -25.18 2.59
CA LYS A 62 2.31 -25.32 1.31
C LYS A 62 1.82 -23.99 0.74
N ASP A 63 1.84 -22.93 1.54
CA ASP A 63 1.23 -21.65 1.19
C ASP A 63 2.32 -20.57 0.99
N ASN A 64 2.02 -19.58 0.15
CA ASN A 64 2.95 -18.48 -0.14
C ASN A 64 2.56 -17.21 0.64
N PRO A 65 3.38 -16.69 1.57
CA PRO A 65 3.10 -15.47 2.33
C PRO A 65 3.10 -14.20 1.48
N PHE A 66 3.62 -14.25 0.25
CA PHE A 66 3.64 -13.13 -0.70
C PHE A 66 2.53 -13.21 -1.76
N ASN A 67 1.60 -14.16 -1.61
CA ASN A 67 0.41 -14.23 -2.46
C ASN A 67 -0.66 -13.27 -1.92
N PHE A 68 -0.62 -12.01 -2.39
CA PHE A 68 -1.56 -10.97 -2.01
C PHE A 68 -2.85 -11.12 -2.81
N ASP A 69 -3.79 -11.85 -2.23
CA ASP A 69 -5.08 -12.15 -2.85
C ASP A 69 -6.05 -10.97 -2.67
N ASN A 70 -6.97 -10.81 -3.60
CA ASN A 70 -7.93 -9.71 -3.58
C ASN A 70 -9.16 -10.02 -2.69
N TYR A 71 -9.45 -11.30 -2.45
CA TYR A 71 -10.61 -11.78 -1.67
C TYR A 71 -11.95 -11.16 -2.09
N ASN A 72 -12.10 -10.79 -3.36
CA ASN A 72 -13.23 -10.03 -3.90
C ASN A 72 -13.56 -8.76 -3.10
N ALA A 73 -12.54 -8.09 -2.55
CA ALA A 73 -12.71 -6.78 -1.94
C ALA A 73 -13.26 -5.81 -2.98
N ASN A 74 -14.38 -5.15 -2.67
CA ASN A 74 -15.07 -4.25 -3.61
C ASN A 74 -15.19 -2.80 -3.11
N PHE A 75 -14.70 -2.53 -1.91
CA PHE A 75 -14.69 -1.21 -1.31
C PHE A 75 -13.49 -1.07 -0.37
N LEU A 76 -12.68 -0.04 -0.58
CA LEU A 76 -11.55 0.29 0.29
C LEU A 76 -11.40 1.80 0.41
N ALA A 77 -11.43 2.29 1.64
CA ALA A 77 -11.30 3.70 1.98
C ALA A 77 -10.30 3.87 3.12
N LEU A 78 -9.35 4.79 2.95
CA LEU A 78 -8.43 5.23 3.99
C LEU A 78 -8.87 6.61 4.47
N TYR A 79 -8.85 6.82 5.78
CA TYR A 79 -9.17 8.10 6.40
C TYR A 79 -7.97 8.60 7.19
N VAL A 80 -7.63 9.87 6.99
CA VAL A 80 -6.60 10.59 7.73
C VAL A 80 -7.28 11.79 8.38
N ASP A 81 -7.32 11.83 9.72
CA ASP A 81 -7.98 12.87 10.50
C ASP A 81 -9.43 13.18 10.07
N GLY A 82 -10.17 12.13 9.72
CA GLY A 82 -11.57 12.21 9.25
C GLY A 82 -11.73 12.57 7.78
N GLN A 83 -10.66 12.91 7.07
CA GLN A 83 -10.68 13.14 5.62
C GLN A 83 -10.32 11.87 4.85
N GLN A 84 -11.08 11.58 3.80
CA GLN A 84 -10.85 10.39 2.99
C GLN A 84 -9.69 10.62 2.00
N VAL A 85 -8.77 9.65 1.92
CA VAL A 85 -7.62 9.67 1.02
C VAL A 85 -7.58 8.35 0.22
N PRO A 86 -7.62 8.37 -1.13
CA PRO A 86 -7.97 9.53 -1.97
C PRO A 86 -9.43 9.94 -1.75
N SER A 87 -9.83 11.09 -2.30
CA SER A 87 -11.16 11.69 -2.12
C SER A 87 -12.33 10.77 -2.50
N LYS A 88 -12.09 9.77 -3.36
CA LYS A 88 -13.03 8.71 -3.70
C LYS A 88 -12.48 7.37 -3.24
N ALA A 89 -13.31 6.55 -2.59
CA ALA A 89 -12.96 5.18 -2.22
C ALA A 89 -12.54 4.39 -3.46
N LEU A 90 -11.61 3.44 -3.27
CA LEU A 90 -11.36 2.42 -4.28
C LEU A 90 -12.54 1.46 -4.28
N GLN A 91 -13.07 1.21 -5.47
CA GLN A 91 -14.19 0.30 -5.69
C GLN A 91 -13.84 -0.68 -6.81
N PRO A 92 -12.82 -1.55 -6.62
CA PRO A 92 -12.47 -2.53 -7.63
C PRO A 92 -13.59 -3.57 -7.79
N ASP A 93 -13.71 -4.07 -9.00
CA ASP A 93 -14.47 -5.28 -9.31
C ASP A 93 -13.49 -6.24 -9.97
N PHE A 94 -13.36 -7.44 -9.39
CA PHE A 94 -12.44 -8.48 -9.84
C PHE A 94 -13.15 -9.56 -10.68
N ASP A 95 -14.48 -9.54 -10.74
CA ASP A 95 -15.28 -10.41 -11.60
C ASP A 95 -15.37 -9.84 -13.03
N ILE A 96 -15.30 -8.51 -13.16
CA ILE A 96 -15.28 -7.81 -14.45
C ILE A 96 -13.85 -7.37 -14.78
N ASP A 97 -13.31 -7.88 -15.89
CA ASP A 97 -11.94 -7.54 -16.28
C ASP A 97 -11.73 -6.03 -16.45
N GLY A 98 -10.62 -5.56 -15.90
CA GLY A 98 -10.18 -4.19 -15.97
C GLY A 98 -10.84 -3.21 -15.00
N LEU A 99 -11.91 -3.56 -14.28
CA LEU A 99 -12.54 -2.67 -13.28
C LEU A 99 -11.73 -2.54 -11.97
N TYR A 100 -10.64 -3.28 -11.83
CA TYR A 100 -9.62 -3.09 -10.79
C TYR A 100 -8.51 -2.10 -11.19
N ALA A 101 -8.57 -1.47 -12.36
CA ALA A 101 -7.50 -0.62 -12.90
C ALA A 101 -7.13 0.55 -11.98
N GLN A 102 -8.11 1.15 -11.30
CA GLN A 102 -7.84 2.23 -10.34
C GLN A 102 -7.03 1.72 -9.14
N SER A 103 -7.35 0.53 -8.63
CA SER A 103 -6.59 -0.11 -7.56
C SER A 103 -5.16 -0.46 -8.00
N TYR A 104 -5.01 -1.03 -9.21
CA TYR A 104 -3.68 -1.26 -9.81
C TYR A 104 -2.87 0.03 -9.96
N HIS A 105 -3.49 1.12 -10.41
CA HIS A 105 -2.84 2.42 -10.54
C HIS A 105 -2.27 2.93 -9.21
N THR A 106 -2.90 2.60 -8.07
CA THR A 106 -2.40 3.01 -6.76
C THR A 106 -0.99 2.49 -6.47
N LEU A 107 -0.59 1.33 -7.02
CA LEU A 107 0.77 0.83 -6.87
C LEU A 107 1.83 1.77 -7.45
N PHE A 108 1.48 2.56 -8.47
CA PHE A 108 2.39 3.49 -9.12
C PHE A 108 2.37 4.85 -8.44
N SER A 109 1.16 5.40 -8.24
CA SER A 109 0.98 6.69 -7.59
C SER A 109 1.43 6.65 -6.13
N GLY A 110 0.99 5.65 -5.36
CA GLY A 110 1.33 5.47 -3.95
C GLY A 110 2.81 5.18 -3.70
N CYS A 111 3.48 4.48 -4.63
CA CYS A 111 4.92 4.21 -4.51
C CYS A 111 5.81 5.35 -5.03
N GLY A 112 5.24 6.42 -5.58
CA GLY A 112 6.00 7.52 -6.17
C GLY A 112 6.87 7.08 -7.36
N ILE A 113 6.50 6.00 -8.04
CA ILE A 113 7.12 5.54 -9.29
C ILE A 113 6.31 6.00 -10.51
N HIS A 114 5.15 6.60 -10.28
CA HIS A 114 4.33 7.20 -11.32
C HIS A 114 5.14 8.19 -12.15
N TYR A 115 5.04 8.08 -13.48
CA TYR A 115 5.81 8.86 -14.46
C TYR A 115 7.35 8.74 -14.38
N LYS A 116 7.89 7.79 -13.62
CA LYS A 116 9.33 7.50 -13.62
C LYS A 116 9.63 6.39 -14.62
N ASN A 117 10.86 6.38 -15.14
CA ASN A 117 11.39 5.25 -15.92
C ASN A 117 11.79 4.08 -14.99
N ASN A 118 10.88 3.70 -14.09
CA ASN A 118 11.07 2.62 -13.14
C ASN A 118 9.74 1.90 -12.92
N GLY A 119 9.77 0.58 -12.89
CA GLY A 119 8.60 -0.26 -12.70
C GLY A 119 8.62 -0.99 -11.35
N ASN A 120 7.52 -1.69 -11.06
CA ASN A 120 7.37 -2.58 -9.90
C ASN A 120 7.27 -4.06 -10.31
N ALA A 121 7.50 -4.39 -11.59
CA ALA A 121 7.40 -5.73 -12.18
C ALA A 121 6.03 -6.42 -12.03
N VAL A 122 4.99 -5.69 -11.59
CA VAL A 122 3.61 -6.18 -11.54
C VAL A 122 2.89 -5.66 -12.77
N SER A 123 2.48 -6.56 -13.67
CA SER A 123 1.62 -6.18 -14.79
C SER A 123 0.17 -6.05 -14.33
N ARG A 124 -0.65 -5.36 -15.14
CA ARG A 124 -2.09 -5.23 -14.90
C ARG A 124 -2.77 -6.60 -14.81
N ASP A 125 -2.41 -7.51 -15.70
CA ASP A 125 -3.02 -8.84 -15.77
C ASP A 125 -2.60 -9.74 -14.60
N MET A 126 -1.41 -9.50 -14.01
CA MET A 126 -0.96 -10.20 -12.80
C MET A 126 -1.64 -9.68 -11.53
N TYR A 127 -2.05 -8.41 -11.51
CA TYR A 127 -2.59 -7.76 -10.33
C TYR A 127 -3.71 -8.54 -9.60
N PRO A 128 -4.77 -9.02 -10.27
CA PRO A 128 -5.82 -9.79 -9.60
C PRO A 128 -5.36 -11.16 -9.07
N TYR A 129 -4.23 -11.69 -9.55
CA TYR A 129 -3.75 -13.04 -9.28
C TYR A 129 -2.53 -13.05 -8.35
N GLY A 130 -2.73 -12.62 -7.10
CA GLY A 130 -1.69 -12.74 -6.06
C GLY A 130 -0.75 -11.55 -5.92
N PHE A 131 -0.99 -10.47 -6.68
CA PHE A 131 -0.21 -9.23 -6.62
C PHE A 131 -1.07 -8.02 -6.23
N CYS A 132 -2.20 -8.26 -5.55
CA CYS A 132 -3.17 -7.24 -5.19
C CYS A 132 -2.74 -6.47 -3.94
N LEU A 133 -1.96 -5.42 -4.17
CA LEU A 133 -1.56 -4.45 -3.16
C LEU A 133 -2.21 -3.09 -3.45
N TYR A 134 -2.57 -2.37 -2.39
CA TYR A 134 -3.11 -1.01 -2.46
C TYR A 134 -2.10 -0.06 -1.82
N ALA A 135 -1.69 1.00 -2.53
CA ALA A 135 -0.70 1.94 -2.02
C ALA A 135 -1.24 3.38 -1.98
N PHE A 136 -1.11 4.01 -0.83
CA PHE A 136 -1.54 5.39 -0.58
C PHE A 136 -0.32 6.25 -0.31
N ASP A 137 -0.20 7.34 -1.06
CA ASP A 137 0.77 8.40 -0.78
C ASP A 137 0.11 9.39 0.19
N LEU A 138 0.78 9.61 1.33
CA LEU A 138 0.40 10.54 2.39
C LEU A 138 1.50 11.58 2.62
N THR A 139 2.41 11.76 1.66
CA THR A 139 3.45 12.79 1.74
C THR A 139 2.76 14.15 1.90
N PRO A 140 3.05 14.91 2.97
CA PRO A 140 2.51 16.27 3.13
C PRO A 140 2.93 17.14 1.96
N GLU A 141 2.01 17.94 1.42
CA GLU A 141 2.35 19.00 0.45
C GLU A 141 3.22 20.10 1.08
#